data_AF-A0A536V1N1-F1
#
_entry.id   AF-A0A536V1N1-F1
#
_cell.length_a   1.000
_cell.length_b   1.000
_cell.length_c   1.000
_cell.angle_alpha   90.00
_cell.angle_beta   90.00
_cell.angle_gamma   90.00
#
_symmetry.space_group_name_H-M   'P 1'
#
loop_
_entity.id
_entity.type
_entity.pdbx_description
1 polymer ?
#
loop_
_entity_poly.entity_id
_entity_poly.type
_entity_poly.pdbx_seq_one_letter_code
_entity_poly.pdbx_strand_id
1 'polypeptide(L)' 'MKSLLLACLRAYQYALRPMLGANCRFYPSCSDYAREAILR' A
#
# COMPACT_ATOMS: atom_id res chain seq x y z
N MET A 1 -4.06 -13.33 -10.66
CA MET A 1 -3.78 -11.94 -11.08
C MET A 1 -3.68 -10.95 -9.91
N LYS A 2 -4.46 -11.10 -8.82
CA LYS A 2 -4.41 -10.21 -7.63
C LYS A 2 -3.04 -10.15 -6.92
N SER A 3 -2.29 -11.26 -6.94
CA SER A 3 -0.95 -11.38 -6.34
C SER A 3 0.11 -10.45 -6.95
N LEU A 4 0.03 -10.19 -8.26
CA LEU A 4 1.00 -9.36 -8.98
C LEU A 4 0.85 -7.88 -8.60
N LEU A 5 -0.41 -7.41 -8.51
CA LEU A 5 -0.76 -6.07 -8.03
C LEU A 5 -0.38 -5.88 -6.55
N LEU A 6 -0.61 -6.90 -5.72
CA LEU A 6 -0.18 -6.91 -4.32
C LEU A 6 1.36 -6.86 -4.16
N ALA A 7 2.10 -7.52 -5.07
CA ALA A 7 3.55 -7.47 -5.09
C ALA A 7 4.07 -6.08 -5.50
N CYS A 8 3.49 -5.48 -6.56
CA CYS A 8 3.79 -4.09 -6.94
C CYS A 8 3.45 -3.10 -5.82
N LEU A 9 2.30 -3.28 -5.15
CA LEU A 9 1.90 -2.45 -4.03
C LEU A 9 2.90 -2.55 -2.87
N ARG A 10 3.41 -3.74 -2.57
CA ARG A 10 4.47 -3.94 -1.55
C ARG A 10 5.80 -3.31 -1.96
N ALA A 11 6.20 -3.43 -3.23
CA ALA A 11 7.42 -2.79 -3.74
C ALA A 11 7.32 -1.26 -3.66
N TYR A 12 6.17 -0.71 -4.07
CA TYR A 12 5.82 0.70 -3.91
C TYR A 12 5.83 1.13 -2.43
N GLN A 13 5.23 0.32 -1.56
CA GLN A 13 5.22 0.58 -0.12
C GLN A 13 6.64 0.58 0.45
N TYR A 14 7.54 -0.30 0.01
CA TYR A 14 8.92 -0.34 0.48
C TYR A 14 9.76 0.84 -0.02
N ALA A 15 9.53 1.28 -1.26
CA ALA A 15 10.17 2.44 -1.85
C ALA A 15 9.66 3.76 -1.23
N LEU A 16 8.38 3.86 -0.91
CA LEU A 16 7.77 5.06 -0.34
C LEU A 16 7.75 5.11 1.18
N ARG A 17 7.80 3.98 1.90
CA ARG A 17 7.93 3.98 3.38
C ARG A 17 9.04 4.88 3.90
N PRO A 18 10.26 4.91 3.32
CA PRO A 18 11.29 5.85 3.76
C PRO A 18 11.02 7.30 3.34
N MET A 19 10.29 7.54 2.25
CA MET A 19 10.02 8.91 1.76
C MET A 19 8.77 9.56 2.38
N LEU A 20 7.73 8.79 2.67
CA LEU A 20 6.49 9.30 3.27
C LEU A 20 6.58 9.39 4.80
N GLY A 21 7.53 8.70 5.45
CA GLY A 21 7.51 8.54 6.90
C GLY A 21 6.20 7.94 7.41
N ALA A 22 5.97 7.95 8.72
CA ALA A 22 4.69 7.52 9.32
C ALA A 22 3.57 8.57 9.14
N ASN A 23 3.46 9.20 7.97
CA ASN A 23 2.48 10.27 7.70
C ASN A 23 1.18 9.76 7.07
N CYS A 24 0.75 8.53 7.38
CA CYS A 24 -0.61 8.12 7.02
C CYS A 24 -1.61 8.89 7.88
N ARG A 25 -2.08 10.02 7.36
CA ARG A 25 -3.03 10.92 8.02
C ARG A 25 -4.38 10.26 8.30
N PHE A 26 -4.74 9.25 7.51
CA PHE A 26 -5.97 8.47 7.66
C PHE A 26 -5.61 7.03 8.05
N TYR A 27 -6.35 6.50 9.03
CA TYR A 27 -6.29 5.11 9.44
C TYR A 27 -7.57 4.40 8.98
N PRO A 28 -7.47 3.23 8.33
CA PRO A 28 -6.26 2.49 7.97
C PRO A 28 -5.45 3.18 6.86
N SER A 29 -4.17 2.78 6.71
CA SER A 29 -3.25 3.42 5.76
C SER A 29 -3.77 3.40 4.32
N CYS A 30 -3.33 4.34 3.48
CA CYS A 30 -3.61 4.33 2.03
C CYS A 30 -3.25 2.98 1.38
N SER A 31 -2.16 2.34 1.83
CA SER A 31 -1.75 1.01 1.37
C SER A 31 -2.74 -0.09 1.73
N ASP A 32 -3.47 0.07 2.84
CA ASP A 32 -4.50 -0.86 3.29
C ASP A 32 -5.78 -0.71 2.47
N TYR A 33 -6.21 0.52 2.22
CA TYR A 33 -7.30 0.79 1.29
C TYR A 33 -7.01 0.26 -0.12
N ALA A 34 -5.80 0.46 -0.62
CA ALA A 34 -5.38 -0.10 -1.91
C ALA A 34 -5.39 -1.63 -1.90
N ARG A 35 -4.94 -2.25 -0.80
CA ARG A 35 -5.00 -3.71 -0.61
C ARG A 35 -6.45 -4.19 -0.63
N GLU A 36 -7.34 -3.53 0.10
CA GLU A 36 -8.75 -3.89 0.19
C GLU A 36 -9.48 -3.71 -1.14
N ALA A 37 -9.17 -2.65 -1.89
CA ALA A 37 -9.68 -2.44 -3.25
C ALA A 37 -9.21 -3.51 -4.25
N ILE A 38 -7.99 -4.05 -4.09
CA ILE A 38 -7.48 -5.17 -4.91
C ILE A 38 -8.11 -6.51 -4.47
N LEU A 39 -8.38 -6.68 -3.18
CA LEU A 39 -8.97 -7.89 -2.61
C LEU A 39 -10.46 -8.02 -2.92
N ARG A 40 -11.18 -6.91 -2.92
CA ARG A 40 -12.56 -6.81 -3.40
C ARG A 40 -12.65 -7.13 -4.91
#